data_AF-A0A1Y0IST4-F1
#
_entry.id   AF-A0A1Y0IST4-F1
#
_cell.length_a   1.000
_cell.length_b   1.000
_cell.length_c   1.000
_cell.angle_alpha   90.00
_cell.angle_beta   90.00
_cell.angle_gamma   90.00
#
_symmetry.space_group_name_H-M   'P 1'
#
loop_
_entity.id
_entity.type
_entity.pdbx_description
1 polymer ?
#
loop_
_entity_poly.entity_id
_entity_poly.type
_entity_poly.pdbx_seq_one_letter_code
_entity_poly.pdbx_strand_id
1 'polypeptide(L)'
;MVRKMRSLLLLGLIGLALMLCELFWVQAMQHTPLPAAVTPAQAKTTAALWLGDAAVTLKQEENSAVSRYLHERKMTEAFRKEAADANKPLVMWKVKSGDSEVLVNRQNGRVEGVRGMTLALFPGTAASRTEQVRQELIKRFSLQSLSVSSINNVGVEHVLLSFETGYQYDGLREVIHAELYGDQFYAFEHRLEVAASSGTEDLGAQNTSKVENAVRGLTMISFTAVAAAIVLTAFYQISKWGVRGQRMFGEALISVSMLVLYWLINPTLAGLITGFLYGMILFGVFVITAPAGLPMQSPDERTSPPRPERFVITLTSELPLQRRWVVPHWPHQQIIAGYGVFGVLAGASTILAWVAAQAGFWFSDLRPQEALALSPWPVLLTGVAAAAAAINEELIFRRLGNFVLNRLLKSWIAAAILSSLVWSMGHLTYDVSPWYYRILELGLVIGPLFFWLYRRYGLGAVITGHFLYNCFLANVALAGAFGNYWGFLWLLLPGLVFALNKKGLRI
;
A
#
# COMPACT_ATOMS: atom_id res chain seq x y z
N MET A 1 -36.43 4.37 8.39
CA MET A 1 -35.11 4.53 7.72
C MET A 1 -34.26 5.62 8.39
N VAL A 2 -34.81 6.82 8.62
CA VAL A 2 -34.13 7.97 9.25
C VAL A 2 -33.42 7.64 10.58
N ARG A 3 -34.08 6.98 11.54
CA ARG A 3 -33.46 6.61 12.83
C ARG A 3 -32.22 5.71 12.66
N LYS A 4 -32.27 4.77 11.71
CA LYS A 4 -31.15 3.85 11.40
C LYS A 4 -29.98 4.61 10.78
N MET A 5 -30.25 5.58 9.92
CA MET A 5 -29.22 6.45 9.34
C MET A 5 -28.56 7.36 10.38
N ARG A 6 -29.32 7.91 11.34
CA ARG A 6 -28.74 8.72 12.42
C ARG A 6 -27.73 7.94 13.26
N SER A 7 -28.06 6.71 13.65
CA SER A 7 -27.13 5.84 14.37
C SER A 7 -25.89 5.51 13.54
N LEU A 8 -26.05 5.23 12.24
CA LEU A 8 -24.92 4.97 11.35
C LEU A 8 -24.01 6.20 11.22
N LEU A 9 -24.58 7.39 11.02
CA LEU A 9 -23.80 8.63 10.93
C LEU A 9 -23.08 8.96 12.23
N LEU A 10 -23.74 8.77 13.38
CA LEU A 10 -23.11 8.99 14.68
C LEU A 10 -21.92 8.03 14.89
N LEU A 11 -22.12 6.74 14.63
CA LEU A 11 -21.04 5.74 14.68
C LEU A 11 -19.93 6.08 13.68
N GLY A 12 -20.29 6.54 12.49
CA GLY A 12 -19.34 6.98 11.48
C GLY A 12 -18.51 8.18 11.93
N LEU A 13 -19.13 9.18 12.55
CA LEU A 13 -18.42 10.34 13.10
C LEU A 13 -17.46 9.94 14.21
N ILE A 14 -17.84 9.02 15.09
CA ILE A 14 -16.95 8.48 16.13
C ILE A 14 -15.75 7.78 15.48
N GLY A 15 -15.97 6.92 14.49
CA GLY A 15 -14.88 6.22 13.80
C GLY A 15 -13.96 7.16 13.02
N LEU A 16 -14.51 8.19 12.37
CA LEU A 16 -13.72 9.23 11.71
C LEU A 16 -12.89 10.04 12.73
N ALA A 17 -13.47 10.38 13.88
CA ALA A 17 -12.75 11.08 14.95
C ALA A 17 -11.59 10.23 15.50
N LEU A 18 -11.79 8.92 15.69
CA LEU A 18 -10.72 8.00 16.09
C LEU A 18 -9.57 7.98 15.08
N MET A 19 -9.89 7.85 13.79
CA MET A 19 -8.88 7.84 12.72
C MET A 19 -8.11 9.17 12.64
N LEU A 20 -8.80 10.30 12.78
CA LEU A 20 -8.14 11.62 12.79
C LEU A 20 -7.27 11.82 14.03
N CYS A 21 -7.73 11.38 15.20
CA CYS A 21 -6.92 11.42 16.43
C CYS A 21 -5.63 10.63 16.25
N GLU A 22 -5.70 9.43 15.66
CA GLU A 22 -4.51 8.65 15.36
C GLU A 22 -3.56 9.38 14.40
N LEU A 23 -4.10 9.95 13.31
CA LEU A 23 -3.28 10.69 12.35
C LEU A 23 -2.54 11.87 13.01
N PHE A 24 -3.25 12.64 13.84
CA PHE A 24 -2.64 13.76 14.58
C PHE A 24 -1.66 13.29 15.65
N TRP A 25 -1.94 12.17 16.32
CA TRP A 25 -1.05 11.58 17.32
C TRP A 25 0.26 11.13 16.67
N VAL A 26 0.19 10.37 15.58
CA VAL A 26 1.35 9.92 14.81
C VAL A 26 2.14 11.13 14.31
N GLN A 27 1.48 12.14 13.75
CA GLN A 27 2.14 13.36 13.30
C GLN A 27 2.82 14.12 14.45
N ALA A 28 2.18 14.22 15.62
CA ALA A 28 2.76 14.84 16.80
C ALA A 28 4.01 14.08 17.30
N MET A 29 3.99 12.75 17.26
CA MET A 29 5.12 11.89 17.62
C MET A 29 6.25 11.93 16.58
N GLN A 30 5.93 12.09 15.30
CA GLN A 30 6.95 12.27 14.24
C GLN A 30 7.62 13.65 14.31
N HIS A 31 6.93 14.66 14.85
CA HIS A 31 7.48 16.00 15.04
C HIS A 31 8.02 16.26 16.45
N THR A 32 8.02 15.27 17.37
CA THR A 32 8.87 15.41 18.56
C THR A 32 10.32 15.52 18.10
N PRO A 33 11.04 16.60 18.45
CA PRO A 33 12.42 16.76 18.03
C PRO A 33 13.19 15.53 18.49
N LEU A 34 13.81 14.84 17.53
CA LEU A 34 14.71 13.72 17.80
C LEU A 34 15.71 14.15 18.91
N PRO A 35 16.13 13.21 19.78
CA PRO A 35 17.03 13.51 20.88
C PRO A 35 18.25 14.30 20.40
N ALA A 36 18.71 15.24 21.25
CA ALA A 36 19.66 16.31 20.96
C ALA A 36 20.61 16.03 19.77
N ALA A 37 20.35 16.71 18.65
CA ALA A 37 21.16 16.61 17.45
C ALA A 37 22.64 16.88 17.74
N VAL A 38 23.50 16.00 17.24
CA VAL A 38 24.97 16.12 17.28
C VAL A 38 25.36 17.49 16.72
N THR A 39 26.05 18.27 17.52
CA THR A 39 26.49 19.61 17.15
C THR A 39 27.61 19.55 16.10
N PRO A 40 27.80 20.62 15.32
CA PRO A 40 28.98 20.79 14.45
C PRO A 40 30.31 20.46 15.13
N ALA A 41 30.46 20.86 16.40
CA ALA A 41 31.67 20.62 17.17
C ALA A 41 31.86 19.13 17.48
N GLN A 42 30.82 18.45 17.94
CA GLN A 42 30.85 17.00 18.19
C GLN A 42 31.12 16.23 16.90
N ALA A 43 30.51 16.62 15.77
CA ALA A 43 30.78 16.00 14.48
C ALA A 43 32.24 16.18 14.02
N LYS A 44 32.83 17.36 14.25
CA LYS A 44 34.25 17.61 14.01
C LYS A 44 35.14 16.76 14.92
N THR A 45 34.81 16.66 16.21
CA THR A 45 35.55 15.81 17.16
C THR A 45 35.50 14.34 16.74
N THR A 46 34.31 13.83 16.39
CA THR A 46 34.16 12.47 15.85
C THR A 46 34.99 12.30 14.58
N ALA A 47 34.92 13.24 13.63
CA ALA A 47 35.65 13.14 12.37
C ALA A 47 37.16 13.34 12.51
N ALA A 48 37.64 14.07 13.53
CA ALA A 48 39.07 14.27 13.78
C ALA A 48 39.77 12.95 14.16
N LEU A 49 39.05 12.01 14.78
CA LEU A 49 39.56 10.63 15.00
C LEU A 49 39.95 9.93 13.70
N TRP A 50 39.35 10.37 12.58
CA TRP A 50 39.62 9.83 11.25
C TRP A 50 40.60 10.73 10.51
N LEU A 51 40.24 12.01 10.33
CA LEU A 51 40.95 12.97 9.48
C LEU A 51 42.26 13.48 10.10
N GLY A 52 42.54 13.15 11.36
CA GLY A 52 43.64 13.72 12.15
C GLY A 52 43.41 15.20 12.49
N ASP A 53 44.48 15.87 12.93
CA ASP A 53 44.44 17.29 13.35
C ASP A 53 44.46 18.29 12.17
N ALA A 54 44.26 17.81 10.95
CA ALA A 54 44.27 18.66 9.76
C ALA A 54 43.06 19.60 9.73
N ALA A 55 43.21 20.74 9.05
CA ALA A 55 42.14 21.74 8.94
C ALA A 55 40.91 21.16 8.23
N VAL A 56 39.77 21.11 8.94
CA VAL A 56 38.53 20.53 8.43
C VAL A 56 37.51 21.58 7.96
N THR A 57 36.83 21.29 6.86
CA THR A 57 35.61 21.99 6.43
C THR A 57 34.39 21.14 6.76
N LEU A 58 33.31 21.76 7.24
CA LEU A 58 32.09 21.08 7.67
C LEU A 58 30.91 21.60 6.86
N LYS A 59 30.14 20.69 6.26
CA LYS A 59 28.89 21.01 5.56
C LYS A 59 27.79 20.07 6.03
N GLN A 60 26.60 20.60 6.29
CA GLN A 60 25.41 19.78 6.48
C GLN A 60 24.91 19.33 5.11
N GLU A 61 24.70 18.03 4.93
CA GLU A 61 24.06 17.48 3.73
C GLU A 61 22.70 16.90 4.11
N GLU A 62 21.69 17.17 3.28
CA GLU A 62 20.31 16.74 3.47
C GLU A 62 19.91 15.65 2.46
N ASN A 63 18.80 14.97 2.74
CA ASN A 63 18.32 13.72 2.13
C ASN A 63 18.58 13.55 0.63
N SER A 64 18.39 14.57 -0.21
CA SER A 64 18.55 14.42 -1.66
C SER A 64 20.02 14.35 -2.12
N ALA A 65 20.91 15.07 -1.44
CA ALA A 65 22.36 15.05 -1.71
C ALA A 65 23.00 13.80 -1.09
N VAL A 66 22.55 13.43 0.10
CA VAL A 66 22.89 12.16 0.74
C VAL A 66 22.44 11.01 -0.14
N SER A 67 21.14 10.87 -0.43
CA SER A 67 20.61 9.75 -1.22
C SER A 67 21.24 9.62 -2.61
N ARG A 68 21.60 10.71 -3.29
CA ARG A 68 22.36 10.64 -4.57
C ARG A 68 23.76 10.09 -4.36
N TYR A 69 24.47 10.58 -3.34
CA TYR A 69 25.79 10.07 -2.96
C TYR A 69 25.76 8.59 -2.55
N LEU A 70 24.68 8.14 -1.88
CA LEU A 70 24.47 6.72 -1.54
C LEU A 70 24.07 5.89 -2.77
N HIS A 71 23.32 6.48 -3.71
CA HIS A 71 22.89 5.84 -4.96
C HIS A 71 24.08 5.54 -5.89
N GLU A 72 24.99 6.49 -6.04
CA GLU A 72 26.24 6.33 -6.80
C GLU A 72 27.15 5.23 -6.23
N ARG A 73 26.91 4.78 -4.98
CA ARG A 73 27.76 3.85 -4.22
C ARG A 73 27.15 2.47 -3.97
N LYS A 74 26.03 2.12 -4.60
CA LYS A 74 25.41 0.78 -4.53
C LYS A 74 25.12 0.27 -3.10
N MET A 75 24.81 1.16 -2.15
CA MET A 75 24.43 0.76 -0.79
C MET A 75 23.18 -0.13 -0.76
N THR A 76 23.06 -0.95 0.30
CA THR A 76 21.99 -1.94 0.45
C THR A 76 20.59 -1.31 0.35
N GLU A 77 19.62 -2.09 -0.12
CA GLU A 77 18.24 -1.62 -0.30
C GLU A 77 17.60 -1.16 1.01
N ALA A 78 18.01 -1.74 2.14
CA ALA A 78 17.56 -1.37 3.48
C ALA A 78 17.97 0.08 3.83
N PHE A 79 19.24 0.42 3.61
CA PHE A 79 19.73 1.78 3.86
C PHE A 79 19.18 2.79 2.85
N ARG A 80 18.93 2.36 1.60
CA ARG A 80 18.22 3.19 0.60
C ARG A 80 16.78 3.49 1.01
N LYS A 81 16.07 2.51 1.58
CA LYS A 81 14.70 2.70 2.11
C LYS A 81 14.68 3.67 3.29
N GLU A 82 15.66 3.61 4.17
CA GLU A 82 15.77 4.55 5.29
C GLU A 82 16.15 5.97 4.82
N ALA A 83 17.08 6.12 3.89
CA ALA A 83 17.45 7.41 3.30
C ALA A 83 16.35 8.04 2.43
N ALA A 84 15.46 7.21 1.88
CA ALA A 84 14.30 7.65 1.11
C ALA A 84 13.06 7.92 1.99
N ASP A 85 13.09 7.56 3.27
CA ASP A 85 11.99 7.80 4.20
C ASP A 85 11.91 9.31 4.49
N ALA A 86 10.89 9.96 3.93
CA ALA A 86 10.63 11.38 4.14
C ALA A 86 10.38 11.73 5.63
N ASN A 87 10.02 10.74 6.45
CA ASN A 87 9.76 10.91 7.89
C ASN A 87 11.02 10.71 8.75
N LYS A 88 12.13 10.24 8.15
CA LYS A 88 13.43 10.09 8.82
C LYS A 88 14.50 10.82 8.00
N PRO A 89 14.53 12.17 8.02
CA PRO A 89 15.56 12.91 7.30
C PRO A 89 16.94 12.51 7.83
N LEU A 90 17.69 11.80 6.98
CA LEU A 90 19.08 11.46 7.17
C LEU A 90 19.89 12.73 6.96
N VAL A 91 20.00 13.50 8.05
CA VAL A 91 20.87 14.66 8.09
C VAL A 91 22.25 14.20 8.52
N MET A 92 23.24 14.41 7.65
CA MET A 92 24.62 14.08 7.93
C MET A 92 25.50 15.31 7.94
N TRP A 93 26.49 15.28 8.81
CA TRP A 93 27.62 16.20 8.79
C TRP A 93 28.69 15.63 7.88
N LYS A 94 28.94 16.33 6.76
CA LYS A 94 30.06 16.03 5.88
C LYS A 94 31.28 16.84 6.33
N VAL A 95 32.28 16.14 6.86
CA VAL A 95 33.54 16.73 7.31
C VAL A 95 34.62 16.40 6.29
N LYS A 96 35.33 17.40 5.76
CA LYS A 96 36.39 17.22 4.74
C LYS A 96 37.73 17.75 5.22
N SER A 97 38.81 17.04 4.92
CA SER A 97 40.20 17.47 5.07
C SER A 97 40.98 17.06 3.82
N GLY A 98 41.36 18.03 2.99
CA GLY A 98 41.93 17.76 1.66
C GLY A 98 40.97 16.91 0.79
N ASP A 99 41.48 15.80 0.26
CA ASP A 99 40.70 14.82 -0.52
C ASP A 99 39.96 13.79 0.35
N SER A 100 40.21 13.81 1.67
CA SER A 100 39.54 12.92 2.62
C SER A 100 38.21 13.50 3.11
N GLU A 101 37.19 12.64 3.26
CA GLU A 101 35.89 13.06 3.79
C GLU A 101 35.29 12.01 4.75
N VAL A 102 34.54 12.47 5.75
CA VAL A 102 33.84 11.67 6.77
C VAL A 102 32.40 12.14 6.87
N LEU A 103 31.45 11.20 6.87
CA LEU A 103 30.03 11.44 7.09
C LEU A 103 29.65 11.03 8.51
N VAL A 104 29.26 12.00 9.33
CA VAL A 104 28.80 11.78 10.71
C VAL A 104 27.30 11.95 10.76
N ASN A 105 26.59 10.93 11.23
CA ASN A 105 25.14 10.97 11.41
C ASN A 105 24.77 11.97 12.52
N ARG A 106 23.92 12.94 12.18
CA ARG A 106 23.54 14.02 13.10
C ARG A 106 22.71 13.52 14.28
N GLN A 107 22.06 12.37 14.16
CA GLN A 107 21.14 11.87 15.19
C GLN A 107 21.87 11.09 16.29
N ASN A 108 22.93 10.35 15.94
CA ASN A 108 23.62 9.45 16.88
C ASN A 108 25.13 9.70 16.99
N GLY A 109 25.71 10.57 16.15
CA GLY A 109 27.12 10.95 16.19
C GLY A 109 28.07 9.89 15.64
N ARG A 110 27.54 8.82 15.03
CA ARG A 110 28.32 7.73 14.44
C ARG A 110 28.81 8.10 13.05
N VAL A 111 29.93 7.52 12.65
CA VAL A 111 30.48 7.66 11.30
C VAL A 111 29.83 6.62 10.39
N GLU A 112 29.09 7.10 9.40
CA GLU A 112 28.37 6.26 8.43
C GLU A 112 29.13 6.14 7.10
N GLY A 113 30.26 6.86 6.94
CA GLY A 113 31.09 6.76 5.74
C GLY A 113 32.38 7.56 5.82
N VAL A 114 33.44 7.06 5.17
CA VAL A 114 34.77 7.69 5.06
C VAL A 114 35.24 7.58 3.61
N ARG A 115 36.02 8.54 3.08
CA ARG A 115 36.60 8.53 1.73
C ARG A 115 38.00 9.13 1.73
N GLY A 116 38.83 8.71 0.79
CA GLY A 116 40.06 9.41 0.41
C GLY A 116 41.16 9.32 1.46
N MET A 117 41.16 8.26 2.26
CA MET A 117 42.18 8.04 3.28
C MET A 117 43.26 7.10 2.74
N THR A 118 44.49 7.57 2.78
CA THR A 118 45.67 6.77 2.43
C THR A 118 46.32 6.26 3.70
N LEU A 119 46.45 4.94 3.82
CA LEU A 119 47.30 4.31 4.82
C LEU A 119 48.66 4.01 4.17
N ALA A 120 49.72 4.60 4.71
CA ALA A 120 51.08 4.25 4.32
C ALA A 120 51.41 2.85 4.86
N LEU A 121 51.79 1.92 3.98
CA LEU A 121 52.27 0.61 4.39
C LEU A 121 53.79 0.56 4.40
N PHE A 122 54.32 -0.36 5.19
CA PHE A 122 55.72 -0.71 5.15
C PHE A 122 55.93 -1.89 4.17
N PRO A 123 57.10 -2.02 3.53
CA PRO A 123 57.39 -3.10 2.59
C PRO A 123 57.19 -4.49 3.22
N GLY A 124 56.60 -5.42 2.47
CA GLY A 124 56.34 -6.78 2.96
C GLY A 124 55.48 -7.65 2.02
N THR A 125 55.32 -8.92 2.39
CA THR A 125 54.45 -9.86 1.66
C THR A 125 52.98 -9.43 1.71
N ALA A 126 52.13 -9.91 0.80
CA ALA A 126 50.70 -9.61 0.79
C ALA A 126 50.01 -9.99 2.13
N ALA A 127 50.42 -11.11 2.75
CA ALA A 127 49.93 -11.53 4.06
C ALA A 127 50.34 -10.55 5.17
N SER A 128 51.61 -10.10 5.19
CA SER A 128 52.09 -9.11 6.15
C SER A 128 51.36 -7.77 6.00
N ARG A 129 51.15 -7.32 4.76
CA ARG A 129 50.39 -6.10 4.46
C ARG A 129 48.93 -6.20 4.88
N THR A 130 48.29 -7.34 4.64
CA THR A 130 46.90 -7.60 5.08
C THR A 130 46.78 -7.55 6.60
N GLU A 131 47.74 -8.13 7.32
CA GLU A 131 47.75 -8.12 8.79
C GLU A 131 48.00 -6.73 9.36
N GLN A 132 48.92 -5.95 8.79
CA GLN A 132 49.15 -4.56 9.19
C GLN A 132 47.87 -3.71 9.07
N VAL A 133 47.13 -3.90 7.97
CA VAL A 133 45.85 -3.21 7.74
C VAL A 133 44.82 -3.66 8.75
N ARG A 134 44.72 -4.96 9.00
CA ARG A 134 43.80 -5.53 10.00
C ARG A 134 44.05 -4.91 11.38
N GLN A 135 45.31 -4.82 11.82
CA GLN A 135 45.68 -4.23 13.10
C GLN A 135 45.37 -2.74 13.19
N GLU A 136 45.64 -2.00 12.11
CA GLU A 136 45.38 -0.57 12.05
C GLU A 136 43.87 -0.28 12.03
N LEU A 137 43.07 -1.10 11.34
CA LEU A 137 41.61 -1.03 11.38
C LEU A 137 41.07 -1.37 12.77
N ILE A 138 41.57 -2.44 13.42
CA ILE A 138 41.21 -2.80 14.81
C ILE A 138 41.44 -1.62 15.75
N LYS A 139 42.63 -1.01 15.66
CA LYS A 139 43.01 0.15 16.49
C LYS A 139 42.12 1.37 16.21
N ARG A 140 41.85 1.70 14.94
CA ARG A 140 41.08 2.88 14.54
C ARG A 140 39.60 2.79 14.86
N PHE A 141 39.00 1.63 14.60
CA PHE A 141 37.58 1.39 14.86
C PHE A 141 37.32 0.93 16.31
N SER A 142 38.36 0.86 17.16
CA SER A 142 38.28 0.35 18.54
C SER A 142 37.61 -1.04 18.62
N LEU A 143 37.89 -1.89 17.64
CA LEU A 143 37.30 -3.23 17.53
C LEU A 143 38.07 -4.21 18.40
N GLN A 144 37.39 -5.23 18.92
CA GLN A 144 38.06 -6.32 19.65
C GLN A 144 38.78 -7.28 18.70
N SER A 145 38.21 -7.48 17.51
CA SER A 145 38.77 -8.33 16.48
C SER A 145 38.24 -7.91 15.12
N LEU A 146 38.99 -8.25 14.08
CA LEU A 146 38.59 -8.08 12.69
C LEU A 146 39.01 -9.34 11.94
N SER A 147 38.06 -9.99 11.26
CA SER A 147 38.32 -11.19 10.45
C SER A 147 38.33 -10.82 8.97
N VAL A 148 39.30 -11.36 8.22
CA VAL A 148 39.32 -11.19 6.76
C VAL A 148 38.21 -12.05 6.18
N SER A 149 37.20 -11.43 5.57
CA SER A 149 36.06 -12.13 4.99
C SER A 149 36.25 -12.46 3.51
N SER A 150 37.00 -11.63 2.77
CA SER A 150 37.41 -11.97 1.40
C SER A 150 38.67 -11.22 0.96
N ILE A 151 39.42 -11.84 0.03
CA ILE A 151 40.56 -11.23 -0.67
C ILE A 151 40.29 -11.43 -2.16
N ASN A 152 39.96 -10.35 -2.87
CA ASN A 152 39.70 -10.39 -4.31
C ASN A 152 40.84 -9.69 -5.05
N ASN A 153 41.64 -10.48 -5.78
CA ASN A 153 42.70 -9.95 -6.63
C ASN A 153 42.08 -9.48 -7.95
N VAL A 154 42.05 -8.17 -8.17
CA VAL A 154 41.49 -7.54 -9.39
C VAL A 154 42.59 -7.29 -10.43
N GLY A 155 43.86 -7.36 -10.03
CA GLY A 155 45.03 -7.26 -10.91
C GLY A 155 46.34 -7.58 -10.18
N VAL A 156 47.47 -7.45 -10.87
CA VAL A 156 48.81 -7.74 -10.31
C VAL A 156 49.17 -6.81 -9.15
N GLU A 157 48.61 -5.60 -9.17
CA GLU A 157 48.85 -4.58 -8.16
C GLU A 157 47.58 -4.16 -7.42
N HIS A 158 46.40 -4.71 -7.76
CA HIS A 158 45.13 -4.30 -7.16
C HIS A 158 44.47 -5.44 -6.37
N VAL A 159 44.40 -5.29 -5.05
CA VAL A 159 43.78 -6.25 -4.12
C VAL A 159 42.65 -5.56 -3.37
N LEU A 160 41.45 -6.12 -3.45
CA LEU A 160 40.31 -5.73 -2.62
C LEU A 160 40.26 -6.64 -1.40
N LEU A 161 40.35 -6.05 -0.21
CA LEU A 161 40.24 -6.74 1.07
C LEU A 161 38.88 -6.41 1.69
N SER A 162 38.15 -7.43 2.13
CA SER A 162 36.94 -7.27 2.94
C SER A 162 37.20 -7.78 4.34
N PHE A 163 36.82 -6.99 5.33
CA PHE A 163 37.00 -7.28 6.74
C PHE A 163 35.67 -7.23 7.47
N GLU A 164 35.39 -8.22 8.31
CA GLU A 164 34.20 -8.26 9.17
C GLU A 164 34.57 -7.87 10.60
N THR A 165 33.78 -6.98 11.20
CA THR A 165 34.00 -6.48 12.57
C THR A 165 33.43 -7.41 13.65
N GLY A 166 32.64 -8.40 13.26
CA GLY A 166 31.87 -9.26 14.16
C GLY A 166 30.57 -8.63 14.68
N TYR A 167 30.33 -7.34 14.39
CA TYR A 167 29.08 -6.68 14.72
C TYR A 167 27.96 -7.13 13.76
N GLN A 168 26.84 -7.56 14.32
CA GLN A 168 25.62 -7.91 13.60
C GLN A 168 24.45 -7.04 14.07
N TYR A 169 23.73 -6.44 13.12
CA TYR A 169 22.54 -5.66 13.37
C TYR A 169 21.43 -6.12 12.43
N ASP A 170 20.39 -6.75 12.97
CA ASP A 170 19.19 -7.16 12.22
C ASP A 170 19.50 -7.96 10.93
N GLY A 171 20.38 -8.96 11.03
CA GLY A 171 20.83 -9.78 9.89
C GLY A 171 21.84 -9.12 8.96
N LEU A 172 22.21 -7.86 9.22
CA LEU A 172 23.31 -7.17 8.55
C LEU A 172 24.61 -7.40 9.32
N ARG A 173 25.67 -7.80 8.63
CA ARG A 173 27.05 -7.77 9.12
C ARG A 173 27.69 -6.44 8.76
N GLU A 174 28.53 -5.94 9.64
CA GLU A 174 29.34 -4.76 9.37
C GLU A 174 30.65 -5.18 8.67
N VAL A 175 30.88 -4.63 7.48
CA VAL A 175 32.03 -4.94 6.61
C VAL A 175 32.80 -3.69 6.26
N ILE A 176 34.12 -3.76 6.39
CA ILE A 176 35.07 -2.73 5.96
C ILE A 176 35.78 -3.26 4.72
N HIS A 177 35.61 -2.59 3.58
CA HIS A 177 36.39 -2.84 2.38
C HIS A 177 37.61 -1.94 2.35
N ALA A 178 38.76 -2.48 1.97
CA ALA A 178 39.99 -1.73 1.76
C ALA A 178 40.56 -2.08 0.38
N GLU A 179 40.88 -1.05 -0.41
CA GLU A 179 41.50 -1.22 -1.72
C GLU A 179 43.00 -0.96 -1.65
N LEU A 180 43.80 -2.00 -1.94
CA LEU A 180 45.26 -1.92 -2.06
C LEU A 180 45.62 -1.78 -3.53
N TYR A 181 46.33 -0.70 -3.89
CA TYR A 181 46.91 -0.53 -5.22
C TYR A 181 48.43 -0.32 -5.09
N GLY A 182 49.23 -1.23 -5.64
CA GLY A 182 50.69 -1.24 -5.46
C GLY A 182 51.10 -1.46 -4.01
N ASP A 183 51.76 -0.45 -3.42
CA ASP A 183 52.21 -0.38 -2.03
C ASP A 183 51.39 0.57 -1.15
N GLN A 184 50.28 1.13 -1.68
CA GLN A 184 49.44 2.10 -0.98
C GLN A 184 47.97 1.65 -0.92
N PHE A 185 47.28 2.00 0.17
CA PHE A 185 45.82 1.87 0.26
C PHE A 185 45.16 3.17 -0.18
N TYR A 186 44.15 3.07 -1.05
CA TYR A 186 43.51 4.24 -1.65
C TYR A 186 42.09 4.52 -1.13
N ALA A 187 41.39 3.49 -0.65
CA ALA A 187 40.01 3.65 -0.22
C ALA A 187 39.63 2.68 0.91
N PHE A 188 38.87 3.20 1.87
CA PHE A 188 38.15 2.43 2.88
C PHE A 188 36.65 2.67 2.68
N GLU A 189 35.88 1.62 2.45
CA GLU A 189 34.43 1.68 2.41
C GLU A 189 33.89 0.89 3.61
N HIS A 190 33.34 1.59 4.60
CA HIS A 190 32.65 0.98 5.71
C HIS A 190 31.16 0.85 5.37
N ARG A 191 30.61 -0.36 5.39
CA ARG A 191 29.18 -0.59 5.07
C ARG A 191 28.59 -1.75 5.84
N LEU A 192 27.28 -1.67 6.07
CA LEU A 192 26.48 -2.80 6.51
C LEU A 192 26.08 -3.64 5.29
N GLU A 193 26.51 -4.90 5.25
CA GLU A 193 26.12 -5.89 4.25
C GLU A 193 25.18 -6.92 4.85
N VAL A 194 24.34 -7.56 4.04
CA VAL A 194 23.67 -8.79 4.47
C VAL A 194 24.74 -9.87 4.65
N ALA A 195 24.76 -10.58 5.77
CA ALA A 195 25.78 -11.59 6.02
C ALA A 195 25.68 -12.71 4.97
N ALA A 196 26.79 -13.08 4.33
CA ALA A 196 26.78 -14.22 3.40
C ALA A 196 26.39 -15.53 4.11
N SER A 197 26.65 -15.62 5.43
CA SER A 197 26.18 -16.68 6.34
C SER A 197 24.81 -16.44 6.95
N SER A 198 24.22 -15.24 6.79
CA SER A 198 22.76 -15.08 6.77
C SER A 198 22.19 -15.45 5.40
N GLY A 199 22.78 -16.47 4.77
CA GLY A 199 22.06 -17.73 4.65
C GLY A 199 21.38 -18.17 5.96
N THR A 200 20.52 -17.33 6.55
CA THR A 200 19.14 -17.73 6.58
C THR A 200 18.83 -17.98 5.09
N GLU A 201 18.94 -19.21 4.56
CA GLU A 201 18.10 -20.31 5.05
C GLU A 201 16.97 -19.73 5.90
N ASP A 202 16.24 -18.89 5.19
CA ASP A 202 14.89 -18.53 5.42
C ASP A 202 14.13 -19.86 5.35
N LEU A 203 14.40 -20.83 6.20
CA LEU A 203 13.56 -22.02 6.32
C LEU A 203 12.16 -21.56 6.76
N GLY A 204 12.09 -20.35 7.35
CA GLY A 204 10.92 -19.48 7.45
C GLY A 204 10.44 -18.91 6.11
N ALA A 205 11.18 -18.09 5.35
CA ALA A 205 10.71 -17.40 4.13
C ALA A 205 11.14 -17.89 2.75
N GLN A 206 11.84 -19.01 2.62
CA GLN A 206 11.77 -19.93 1.49
C GLN A 206 10.55 -20.84 1.60
N ASN A 207 10.20 -21.36 2.78
CA ASN A 207 8.93 -22.10 2.92
C ASN A 207 7.73 -21.15 2.94
N THR A 208 7.80 -20.01 3.61
CA THR A 208 6.74 -19.00 3.52
C THR A 208 6.74 -18.32 2.18
N SER A 209 7.85 -18.08 1.45
CA SER A 209 7.74 -17.64 0.04
C SER A 209 7.23 -18.74 -0.88
N LYS A 210 7.52 -20.04 -0.66
CA LYS A 210 6.89 -21.11 -1.46
C LYS A 210 5.40 -21.20 -1.19
N VAL A 211 4.98 -21.17 0.07
CA VAL A 211 3.55 -21.17 0.46
C VAL A 211 2.88 -19.88 0.00
N GLU A 212 3.50 -18.73 0.18
CA GLU A 212 2.99 -17.42 -0.25
C GLU A 212 2.91 -17.34 -1.77
N ASN A 213 3.94 -17.77 -2.51
CA ASN A 213 3.91 -17.82 -3.97
C ASN A 213 2.89 -18.85 -4.47
N ALA A 214 2.74 -19.99 -3.80
CA ALA A 214 1.71 -20.98 -4.11
C ALA A 214 0.31 -20.42 -3.84
N VAL A 215 0.11 -19.74 -2.70
CA VAL A 215 -1.15 -19.07 -2.35
C VAL A 215 -1.44 -17.96 -3.34
N ARG A 216 -0.48 -17.07 -3.64
CA ARG A 216 -0.60 -16.01 -4.67
C ARG A 216 -0.94 -16.61 -6.03
N GLY A 217 -0.27 -17.68 -6.45
CA GLY A 217 -0.53 -18.38 -7.70
C GLY A 217 -1.94 -18.99 -7.74
N LEU A 218 -2.36 -19.69 -6.69
CA LEU A 218 -3.71 -20.24 -6.53
C LEU A 218 -4.77 -19.14 -6.51
N THR A 219 -4.51 -18.01 -5.84
CA THR A 219 -5.39 -16.85 -5.81
C THR A 219 -5.55 -16.26 -7.21
N MET A 220 -4.46 -16.09 -7.97
CA MET A 220 -4.50 -15.58 -9.34
C MET A 220 -5.25 -16.53 -10.29
N ILE A 221 -5.01 -17.84 -10.19
CA ILE A 221 -5.74 -18.85 -10.98
C ILE A 221 -7.22 -18.83 -10.62
N SER A 222 -7.56 -18.80 -9.34
CA SER A 222 -8.94 -18.77 -8.85
C SER A 222 -9.67 -17.51 -9.31
N PHE A 223 -9.03 -16.35 -9.22
CA PHE A 223 -9.57 -15.08 -9.70
C PHE A 223 -9.82 -15.11 -11.21
N THR A 224 -8.85 -15.63 -11.98
CA THR A 224 -8.97 -15.77 -13.44
C THR A 224 -10.10 -16.73 -13.83
N ALA A 225 -10.23 -17.87 -13.13
CA ALA A 225 -11.30 -18.83 -13.37
C ALA A 225 -12.69 -18.24 -13.04
N VAL A 226 -12.82 -17.51 -11.94
CA VAL A 226 -14.07 -16.81 -11.57
C VAL A 226 -14.41 -15.73 -12.59
N ALA A 227 -13.42 -14.93 -13.01
CA ALA A 227 -13.59 -13.94 -14.07
C ALA A 227 -14.10 -14.55 -15.37
N ALA A 228 -13.44 -15.63 -15.84
CA ALA A 228 -13.87 -16.36 -17.03
C ALA A 228 -15.29 -16.92 -16.89
N ALA A 229 -15.62 -17.51 -15.73
CA ALA A 229 -16.95 -18.03 -15.46
C ALA A 229 -18.04 -16.93 -15.47
N ILE A 230 -17.75 -15.74 -14.93
CA ILE A 230 -18.63 -14.57 -14.99
C ILE A 230 -18.88 -14.17 -16.45
N VAL A 231 -17.82 -14.06 -17.24
CA VAL A 231 -17.92 -13.67 -18.65
C VAL A 231 -18.71 -14.71 -19.46
N LEU A 232 -18.41 -16.00 -19.31
CA LEU A 232 -19.10 -17.08 -20.01
C LEU A 232 -20.59 -17.17 -19.63
N THR A 233 -20.90 -17.01 -18.34
CA THR A 233 -22.29 -17.01 -17.86
C THR A 233 -23.08 -15.82 -18.41
N ALA A 234 -22.43 -14.66 -18.54
CA ALA A 234 -23.04 -13.49 -19.14
C ALA A 234 -23.32 -13.68 -20.63
N PHE A 235 -22.36 -14.23 -21.38
CA PHE A 235 -22.57 -14.60 -22.79
C PHE A 235 -23.71 -15.61 -22.95
N TYR A 236 -23.78 -16.64 -22.09
CA TYR A 236 -24.87 -17.60 -22.10
C TYR A 236 -26.23 -16.93 -21.84
N GLN A 237 -26.32 -16.03 -20.85
CA GLN A 237 -27.54 -15.27 -20.56
C GLN A 237 -27.96 -14.39 -21.73
N ILE A 238 -27.02 -13.66 -22.35
CA ILE A 238 -27.29 -12.82 -23.53
C ILE A 238 -27.76 -13.67 -24.71
N SER A 239 -27.09 -14.79 -24.97
CA SER A 239 -27.45 -15.72 -26.05
C SER A 239 -28.85 -16.31 -25.84
N LYS A 240 -29.20 -16.65 -24.61
CA LYS A 240 -30.48 -17.29 -24.27
C LYS A 240 -31.66 -16.32 -24.26
N TRP A 241 -31.46 -15.08 -23.81
CA TRP A 241 -32.56 -14.14 -23.52
C TRP A 241 -32.56 -12.88 -24.40
N GLY A 242 -31.52 -12.68 -25.22
CA GLY A 242 -31.34 -11.51 -26.08
C GLY A 242 -30.99 -10.24 -25.30
N VAL A 243 -30.61 -9.19 -26.05
CA VAL A 243 -30.27 -7.88 -25.48
C VAL A 243 -31.54 -7.03 -25.37
N ARG A 244 -32.21 -6.97 -24.21
CA ARG A 244 -33.43 -6.16 -24.02
C ARG A 244 -33.25 -5.07 -22.95
N GLY A 245 -33.21 -3.80 -23.40
CA GLY A 245 -33.51 -2.62 -22.58
C GLY A 245 -32.38 -1.61 -22.36
N GLN A 246 -32.75 -0.36 -22.10
CA GLN A 246 -31.86 0.80 -21.84
C GLN A 246 -30.89 0.58 -20.66
N ARG A 247 -31.21 -0.35 -19.76
CA ARG A 247 -30.38 -0.68 -18.59
C ARG A 247 -29.02 -1.24 -18.98
N MET A 248 -28.96 -2.06 -20.02
CA MET A 248 -27.68 -2.65 -20.46
C MET A 248 -26.74 -1.62 -21.09
N PHE A 249 -27.27 -0.49 -21.58
CA PHE A 249 -26.44 0.60 -22.07
C PHE A 249 -25.68 1.28 -20.93
N GLY A 250 -26.33 1.56 -19.80
CA GLY A 250 -25.66 2.12 -18.62
C GLY A 250 -24.65 1.16 -17.99
N GLU A 251 -25.00 -0.14 -17.92
CA GLU A 251 -24.11 -1.18 -17.40
C GLU A 251 -22.90 -1.43 -18.33
N ALA A 252 -23.10 -1.37 -19.65
CA ALA A 252 -22.02 -1.40 -20.64
C ALA A 252 -21.14 -0.14 -20.57
N LEU A 253 -21.72 1.05 -20.36
CA LEU A 253 -20.96 2.28 -20.23
C LEU A 253 -20.05 2.27 -19.00
N ILE A 254 -20.55 1.80 -17.85
CA ILE A 254 -19.72 1.61 -16.64
C ILE A 254 -18.59 0.61 -16.93
N SER A 255 -18.89 -0.47 -17.63
CA SER A 255 -17.91 -1.50 -17.97
C SER A 255 -16.82 -1.01 -18.93
N VAL A 256 -17.20 -0.25 -19.96
CA VAL A 256 -16.28 0.41 -20.90
C VAL A 256 -15.48 1.50 -20.20
N SER A 257 -16.06 2.21 -19.22
CA SER A 257 -15.32 3.21 -18.46
C SER A 257 -14.14 2.59 -17.69
N MET A 258 -14.24 1.34 -17.24
CA MET A 258 -13.11 0.65 -16.60
C MET A 258 -11.93 0.45 -17.54
N LEU A 259 -12.16 0.19 -18.83
CA LEU A 259 -11.10 0.10 -19.84
C LEU A 259 -10.28 1.41 -19.86
N VAL A 260 -10.98 2.53 -19.95
CA VAL A 260 -10.38 3.86 -20.00
C VAL A 260 -9.65 4.17 -18.69
N LEU A 261 -10.26 3.87 -17.53
CA LEU A 261 -9.66 4.15 -16.22
C LEU A 261 -8.38 3.35 -15.99
N TYR A 262 -8.36 2.05 -16.33
CA TYR A 262 -7.15 1.24 -16.19
C TYR A 262 -6.04 1.64 -17.17
N TRP A 263 -6.40 2.07 -18.37
CA TRP A 263 -5.42 2.64 -19.30
C TRP A 263 -4.88 3.99 -18.79
N LEU A 264 -5.70 4.83 -18.17
CA LEU A 264 -5.21 6.08 -17.54
C LEU A 264 -4.26 5.83 -16.36
N ILE A 265 -4.49 4.77 -15.59
CA ILE A 265 -3.60 4.36 -14.49
C ILE A 265 -2.30 3.75 -15.02
N ASN A 266 -2.38 2.96 -16.10
CA ASN A 266 -1.24 2.31 -16.73
C ASN A 266 -1.38 2.40 -18.26
N PRO A 267 -0.81 3.44 -18.91
CA PRO A 267 -1.00 3.72 -20.34
C PRO A 267 -0.15 2.82 -21.24
N THR A 268 -0.24 1.52 -20.99
CA THR A 268 0.43 0.45 -21.72
C THR A 268 -0.61 -0.48 -22.35
N LEU A 269 -0.18 -1.31 -23.30
CA LEU A 269 -1.02 -2.38 -23.84
C LEU A 269 -1.50 -3.34 -22.74
N ALA A 270 -0.64 -3.62 -21.75
CA ALA A 270 -0.99 -4.43 -20.60
C ALA A 270 -2.09 -3.80 -19.75
N GLY A 271 -2.02 -2.48 -19.49
CA GLY A 271 -3.07 -1.75 -18.79
C GLY A 271 -4.40 -1.75 -19.55
N LEU A 272 -4.37 -1.61 -20.88
CA LEU A 272 -5.55 -1.70 -21.74
C LEU A 272 -6.19 -3.10 -21.69
N ILE A 273 -5.40 -4.17 -21.83
CA ILE A 273 -5.88 -5.55 -21.72
C ILE A 273 -6.50 -5.79 -20.33
N THR A 274 -5.83 -5.32 -19.28
CA THR A 274 -6.32 -5.44 -17.90
C THR A 274 -7.66 -4.72 -17.74
N GLY A 275 -7.76 -3.47 -18.20
CA GLY A 275 -9.01 -2.71 -18.18
C GLY A 275 -10.14 -3.37 -18.93
N PHE A 276 -9.85 -3.97 -20.08
CA PHE A 276 -10.82 -4.74 -20.87
C PHE A 276 -11.35 -5.94 -20.07
N LEU A 277 -10.46 -6.73 -19.46
CA LEU A 277 -10.83 -7.88 -18.64
C LEU A 277 -11.71 -7.47 -17.45
N TYR A 278 -11.36 -6.40 -16.74
CA TYR A 278 -12.19 -5.86 -15.65
C TYR A 278 -13.56 -5.38 -16.13
N GLY A 279 -13.60 -4.67 -17.26
CA GLY A 279 -14.86 -4.27 -17.90
C GLY A 279 -15.74 -5.47 -18.24
N MET A 280 -15.17 -6.53 -18.80
CA MET A 280 -15.89 -7.76 -19.11
C MET A 280 -16.43 -8.47 -17.86
N ILE A 281 -15.65 -8.52 -16.77
CA ILE A 281 -16.10 -9.06 -15.48
C ILE A 281 -17.29 -8.24 -14.96
N LEU A 282 -17.18 -6.91 -14.89
CA LEU A 282 -18.25 -6.04 -14.44
C LEU A 282 -19.53 -6.22 -15.24
N PHE A 283 -19.40 -6.18 -16.56
CA PHE A 283 -20.52 -6.38 -17.47
C PHE A 283 -21.18 -7.73 -17.20
N GLY A 284 -20.37 -8.78 -17.01
CA GLY A 284 -20.91 -10.09 -16.69
C GLY A 284 -21.61 -10.16 -15.34
N VAL A 285 -21.08 -9.49 -14.30
CA VAL A 285 -21.78 -9.35 -13.02
C VAL A 285 -23.13 -8.68 -13.19
N PHE A 286 -23.21 -7.60 -13.97
CA PHE A 286 -24.46 -6.91 -14.23
C PHE A 286 -25.49 -7.80 -14.91
N VAL A 287 -25.08 -8.55 -15.95
CA VAL A 287 -25.95 -9.48 -16.68
C VAL A 287 -26.43 -10.62 -15.77
N ILE A 288 -25.53 -11.26 -15.02
CA ILE A 288 -25.86 -12.40 -14.15
C ILE A 288 -26.82 -11.99 -13.03
N THR A 289 -26.61 -10.81 -12.47
CA THR A 289 -27.36 -10.31 -11.31
C THR A 289 -28.50 -9.38 -11.72
N ALA A 290 -28.80 -9.26 -13.02
CA ALA A 290 -30.02 -8.65 -13.47
C ALA A 290 -31.20 -9.51 -12.98
N PRO A 291 -32.29 -8.91 -12.45
CA PRO A 291 -33.50 -9.66 -12.19
C PRO A 291 -33.88 -10.34 -13.51
N ALA A 292 -33.97 -11.67 -13.51
CA ALA A 292 -34.52 -12.40 -14.66
C ALA A 292 -35.84 -11.72 -14.96
N GLY A 293 -35.95 -11.13 -16.17
CA GLY A 293 -37.04 -10.24 -16.51
C GLY A 293 -38.34 -10.89 -16.06
N LEU A 294 -39.07 -10.23 -15.16
CA LEU A 294 -40.47 -10.56 -14.98
C LEU A 294 -41.05 -10.56 -16.40
N PRO A 295 -41.68 -11.64 -16.86
CA PRO A 295 -42.32 -11.63 -18.17
C PRO A 295 -43.14 -10.35 -18.20
N MET A 296 -42.95 -9.52 -19.24
CA MET A 296 -43.78 -8.33 -19.40
C MET A 296 -45.22 -8.83 -19.26
N GLN A 297 -45.90 -8.39 -18.20
CA GLN A 297 -47.33 -8.61 -18.08
C GLN A 297 -47.90 -8.17 -19.41
N SER A 298 -48.66 -9.07 -20.05
CA SER A 298 -49.24 -8.78 -21.35
C SER A 298 -49.97 -7.44 -21.26
N PRO A 299 -50.00 -6.64 -22.34
CA PRO A 299 -50.69 -5.35 -22.34
C PRO A 299 -52.12 -5.40 -21.76
N ASP A 300 -52.77 -6.57 -21.87
CA ASP A 300 -54.12 -6.83 -21.36
C ASP A 300 -54.26 -6.85 -19.82
N GLU A 301 -53.20 -7.12 -19.05
CA GLU A 301 -53.27 -7.13 -17.58
C GLU A 301 -53.35 -5.72 -16.95
N ARG A 302 -53.13 -4.65 -17.73
CA ARG A 302 -53.19 -3.26 -17.22
C ARG A 302 -54.61 -2.75 -16.95
N THR A 303 -55.65 -3.45 -17.39
CA THR A 303 -57.05 -2.98 -17.27
C THR A 303 -57.78 -3.57 -16.07
N SER A 304 -57.18 -4.50 -15.34
CA SER A 304 -57.78 -5.08 -14.14
C SER A 304 -57.64 -4.11 -12.96
N PRO A 305 -58.74 -3.68 -12.31
CA PRO A 305 -58.63 -2.89 -11.09
C PRO A 305 -57.85 -3.70 -10.02
N PRO A 306 -56.90 -3.06 -9.31
CA PRO A 306 -56.05 -3.76 -8.35
C PRO A 306 -56.93 -4.38 -7.26
N ARG A 307 -56.92 -5.71 -7.16
CA ARG A 307 -57.56 -6.41 -6.04
C ARG A 307 -56.89 -5.94 -4.74
N PRO A 308 -57.66 -5.66 -3.68
CA PRO A 308 -57.12 -5.29 -2.37
C PRO A 308 -56.54 -6.53 -1.69
N GLU A 309 -55.41 -7.03 -2.19
CA GLU A 309 -54.64 -8.03 -1.48
C GLU A 309 -53.93 -7.37 -0.31
N ARG A 310 -54.16 -7.93 0.88
CA ARG A 310 -53.53 -7.54 2.14
C ARG A 310 -52.02 -7.40 1.92
N PHE A 311 -51.55 -6.15 1.94
CA PHE A 311 -50.15 -5.79 2.00
C PHE A 311 -49.55 -6.29 3.32
N VAL A 312 -49.21 -7.58 3.37
CA VAL A 312 -48.22 -8.06 4.32
C VAL A 312 -46.89 -7.54 3.79
N ILE A 313 -46.43 -6.42 4.34
CA ILE A 313 -45.07 -5.93 4.14
C ILE A 313 -44.15 -6.92 4.86
N THR A 314 -43.88 -8.04 4.20
CA THR A 314 -42.74 -8.88 4.55
C THR A 314 -41.52 -7.99 4.32
N LEU A 315 -40.81 -7.65 5.39
CA LEU A 315 -39.53 -6.95 5.40
C LEU A 315 -38.42 -7.80 4.74
N THR A 316 -38.68 -8.40 3.58
CA THR A 316 -37.62 -8.91 2.73
C THR A 316 -36.99 -7.72 2.03
N SER A 317 -35.66 -7.68 2.05
CA SER A 317 -34.79 -6.66 1.47
C SER A 317 -34.88 -6.55 -0.06
N GLU A 318 -35.99 -6.93 -0.67
CA GLU A 318 -36.15 -7.19 -2.10
C GLU A 318 -37.38 -6.48 -2.68
N LEU A 319 -37.52 -5.17 -2.44
CA LEU A 319 -38.20 -4.35 -3.45
C LEU A 319 -37.41 -4.50 -4.77
N PRO A 320 -38.06 -4.90 -5.88
CA PRO A 320 -37.41 -5.02 -7.18
C PRO A 320 -36.68 -3.71 -7.50
N LEU A 321 -35.44 -3.79 -7.98
CA LEU A 321 -34.57 -2.64 -8.28
C LEU A 321 -35.32 -1.56 -9.08
N GLN A 322 -36.19 -1.95 -10.01
CA GLN A 322 -37.02 -1.04 -10.81
C GLN A 322 -37.93 -0.13 -9.98
N ARG A 323 -38.46 -0.57 -8.83
CA ARG A 323 -39.31 0.28 -7.96
C ARG A 323 -38.50 1.22 -7.07
N ARG A 324 -37.20 0.99 -6.88
CA ARG A 324 -36.34 1.85 -6.03
C ARG A 324 -35.92 3.15 -6.70
N TRP A 325 -35.72 3.13 -8.02
CA TRP A 325 -35.40 4.32 -8.82
C TRP A 325 -36.56 5.31 -8.92
N VAL A 326 -37.79 4.86 -8.64
CA VAL A 326 -38.98 5.70 -8.65
C VAL A 326 -39.13 6.49 -7.34
N VAL A 327 -38.37 6.15 -6.29
CA VAL A 327 -38.37 6.89 -5.02
C VAL A 327 -37.38 8.08 -5.12
N PRO A 328 -37.85 9.34 -5.16
CA PRO A 328 -37.01 10.50 -5.48
C PRO A 328 -35.83 10.75 -4.54
N HIS A 329 -35.82 10.12 -3.36
CA HIS A 329 -34.80 10.32 -2.33
C HIS A 329 -33.87 9.11 -2.11
N TRP A 330 -34.05 8.03 -2.89
CA TRP A 330 -33.25 6.82 -2.71
C TRP A 330 -31.74 7.04 -2.95
N PRO A 331 -31.30 7.73 -4.02
CA PRO A 331 -29.87 7.99 -4.23
C PRO A 331 -29.23 8.82 -3.10
N HIS A 332 -29.95 9.83 -2.60
CA HIS A 332 -29.53 10.64 -1.45
C HIS A 332 -29.29 9.80 -0.20
N GLN A 333 -30.18 8.85 0.07
CA GLN A 333 -30.06 7.99 1.24
C GLN A 333 -28.86 7.06 1.13
N GLN A 334 -28.52 6.59 -0.08
CA GLN A 334 -27.31 5.80 -0.32
C GLN A 334 -26.05 6.62 -0.08
N ILE A 335 -25.97 7.85 -0.60
CA ILE A 335 -24.79 8.72 -0.45
C ILE A 335 -24.58 9.08 1.03
N ILE A 336 -25.63 9.51 1.73
CA ILE A 336 -25.54 9.84 3.16
C ILE A 336 -25.17 8.60 3.98
N ALA A 337 -25.79 7.45 3.70
CA ALA A 337 -25.39 6.22 4.36
C ALA A 337 -23.92 5.88 4.05
N GLY A 338 -23.43 6.19 2.84
CA GLY A 338 -22.04 6.03 2.44
C GLY A 338 -21.04 6.79 3.30
N TYR A 339 -21.32 8.05 3.66
CA TYR A 339 -20.47 8.78 4.62
C TYR A 339 -20.45 8.12 6.01
N GLY A 340 -21.60 7.58 6.45
CA GLY A 340 -21.66 6.81 7.69
C GLY A 340 -20.89 5.50 7.61
N VAL A 341 -20.98 4.78 6.47
CA VAL A 341 -20.19 3.58 6.18
C VAL A 341 -18.70 3.90 6.21
N PHE A 342 -18.26 4.96 5.52
CA PHE A 342 -16.87 5.43 5.52
C PHE A 342 -16.34 5.59 6.95
N GLY A 343 -17.04 6.34 7.79
CA GLY A 343 -16.60 6.59 9.16
C GLY A 343 -16.56 5.31 10.02
N VAL A 344 -17.53 4.40 9.84
CA VAL A 344 -17.55 3.12 10.56
C VAL A 344 -16.35 2.25 10.16
N LEU A 345 -16.02 2.22 8.87
CA LEU A 345 -14.87 1.48 8.36
C LEU A 345 -13.56 2.08 8.84
N ALA A 346 -13.42 3.41 8.76
CA ALA A 346 -12.28 4.14 9.31
C ALA A 346 -12.04 3.78 10.78
N GLY A 347 -13.07 3.86 11.63
CA GLY A 347 -12.94 3.51 13.04
C GLY A 347 -12.59 2.04 13.26
N ALA A 348 -13.24 1.12 12.53
CA ALA A 348 -12.95 -0.31 12.65
C ALA A 348 -11.50 -0.63 12.26
N SER A 349 -11.03 -0.10 11.13
CA SER A 349 -9.64 -0.27 10.68
C SER A 349 -8.64 0.32 11.68
N THR A 350 -8.89 1.53 12.22
CA THR A 350 -8.01 2.14 13.23
C THR A 350 -7.93 1.30 14.50
N ILE A 351 -9.07 0.79 15.00
CA ILE A 351 -9.07 -0.09 16.19
C ILE A 351 -8.29 -1.38 15.92
N LEU A 352 -8.49 -2.00 14.75
CA LEU A 352 -7.76 -3.22 14.37
C LEU A 352 -6.26 -2.95 14.27
N ALA A 353 -5.86 -1.82 13.66
CA ALA A 353 -4.47 -1.40 13.58
C ALA A 353 -3.82 -1.25 14.96
N TRP A 354 -4.52 -0.61 15.90
CA TRP A 354 -4.03 -0.48 17.28
C TRP A 354 -3.85 -1.83 17.97
N VAL A 355 -4.85 -2.70 17.88
CA VAL A 355 -4.79 -4.05 18.48
C VAL A 355 -3.66 -4.86 17.85
N ALA A 356 -3.50 -4.77 16.52
CA ALA A 356 -2.44 -5.45 15.78
C ALA A 356 -1.05 -4.93 16.19
N ALA A 357 -0.89 -3.61 16.35
CA ALA A 357 0.36 -3.00 16.81
C ALA A 357 0.78 -3.51 18.20
N GLN A 358 -0.17 -3.74 19.13
CA GLN A 358 0.14 -4.35 20.43
C GLN A 358 0.68 -5.78 20.31
N ALA A 359 0.32 -6.49 19.23
CA ALA A 359 0.83 -7.83 18.93
C ALA A 359 2.13 -7.81 18.10
N GLY A 360 2.73 -6.63 17.88
CA GLY A 360 3.93 -6.47 17.04
C GLY A 360 3.66 -6.62 15.54
N PHE A 361 2.38 -6.59 15.12
CA PHE A 361 2.04 -6.63 13.71
C PHE A 361 2.23 -5.25 13.11
N TRP A 362 2.67 -5.21 11.87
CA TRP A 362 2.80 -3.96 11.11
C TRP A 362 2.23 -4.14 9.72
N PHE A 363 1.73 -3.04 9.16
CA PHE A 363 1.30 -2.98 7.78
C PHE A 363 1.68 -1.63 7.18
N SER A 364 2.01 -1.64 5.90
CA SER A 364 2.23 -0.47 5.08
C SER A 364 1.38 -0.61 3.83
N ASP A 365 0.33 0.19 3.78
CA ASP A 365 -0.38 0.44 2.53
C ASP A 365 0.28 1.62 1.79
N LEU A 366 1.58 1.89 1.97
CA LEU A 366 2.18 3.07 1.33
C LEU A 366 2.48 2.85 -0.14
N ARG A 367 2.91 1.66 -0.57
CA ARG A 367 3.36 1.46 -1.97
C ARG A 367 2.31 1.79 -3.03
N PRO A 368 1.05 1.29 -2.95
CA PRO A 368 0.05 1.61 -3.96
C PRO A 368 -0.34 3.09 -3.93
N GLN A 369 -0.36 3.69 -2.74
CA GLN A 369 -0.74 5.08 -2.50
C GLN A 369 0.36 6.05 -2.96
N GLU A 370 1.63 5.71 -2.71
CA GLU A 370 2.82 6.41 -3.21
C GLU A 370 2.90 6.36 -4.73
N ALA A 371 2.62 5.19 -5.34
CA ALA A 371 2.58 5.07 -6.79
C ALA A 371 1.52 6.00 -7.41
N LEU A 372 0.35 6.13 -6.78
CA LEU A 372 -0.67 7.10 -7.20
C LEU A 372 -0.21 8.55 -6.97
N ALA A 373 0.46 8.83 -5.85
CA ALA A 373 0.94 10.17 -5.51
C ALA A 373 2.12 10.65 -6.39
N LEU A 374 2.95 9.72 -6.88
CA LEU A 374 4.06 9.98 -7.82
C LEU A 374 3.63 9.98 -9.28
N SER A 375 2.37 9.66 -9.57
CA SER A 375 1.86 9.63 -10.93
C SER A 375 1.82 11.03 -11.55
N PRO A 376 1.76 11.17 -12.90
CA PRO A 376 1.70 12.48 -13.55
C PRO A 376 0.42 13.28 -13.25
N TRP A 377 -0.61 12.61 -12.70
CA TRP A 377 -1.91 13.20 -12.41
C TRP A 377 -2.40 12.79 -11.00
N PRO A 378 -1.65 13.12 -9.94
CA PRO A 378 -1.84 12.47 -8.63
C PRO A 378 -3.18 12.82 -7.99
N VAL A 379 -3.63 14.07 -8.16
CA VAL A 379 -4.96 14.49 -7.70
C VAL A 379 -6.05 13.73 -8.45
N LEU A 380 -5.95 13.56 -9.77
CA LEU A 380 -6.99 12.86 -10.55
C LEU A 380 -7.00 11.36 -10.27
N LEU A 381 -5.82 10.73 -10.28
CA LEU A 381 -5.67 9.28 -10.20
C LEU A 381 -6.04 8.73 -8.82
N THR A 382 -5.81 9.47 -7.73
CA THR A 382 -6.26 9.06 -6.39
C THR A 382 -7.78 8.92 -6.30
N GLY A 383 -8.54 9.80 -6.95
CA GLY A 383 -10.01 9.70 -7.03
C GLY A 383 -10.49 8.62 -7.99
N VAL A 384 -9.90 8.56 -9.18
CA VAL A 384 -10.25 7.59 -10.21
C VAL A 384 -9.99 6.14 -9.75
N ALA A 385 -8.81 5.88 -9.19
CA ALA A 385 -8.45 4.55 -8.68
C ALA A 385 -9.36 4.14 -7.51
N ALA A 386 -9.65 5.07 -6.59
CA ALA A 386 -10.59 4.82 -5.49
C ALA A 386 -12.00 4.47 -5.99
N ALA A 387 -12.50 5.16 -7.02
CA ALA A 387 -13.81 4.89 -7.60
C ALA A 387 -13.83 3.53 -8.32
N ALA A 388 -12.80 3.23 -9.11
CA ALA A 388 -12.67 1.96 -9.79
C ALA A 388 -12.64 0.78 -8.80
N ALA A 389 -11.79 0.86 -7.78
CA ALA A 389 -11.70 -0.16 -6.73
C ALA A 389 -13.05 -0.37 -6.01
N ALA A 390 -13.66 0.71 -5.52
CA ALA A 390 -14.93 0.65 -4.81
C ALA A 390 -16.07 0.05 -5.66
N ILE A 391 -16.18 0.44 -6.93
CA ILE A 391 -17.22 -0.10 -7.82
C ILE A 391 -16.98 -1.59 -8.08
N ASN A 392 -15.76 -1.96 -8.47
CA ASN A 392 -15.40 -3.33 -8.83
C ASN A 392 -15.58 -4.29 -7.63
N GLU A 393 -14.99 -3.95 -6.51
CA GLU A 393 -14.93 -4.83 -5.35
C GLU A 393 -16.30 -5.00 -4.69
N GLU A 394 -17.13 -3.96 -4.64
CA GLU A 394 -18.48 -4.09 -4.10
C GLU A 394 -19.41 -4.86 -5.04
N LEU A 395 -19.26 -4.71 -6.36
CA LEU A 395 -20.04 -5.49 -7.31
C LEU A 395 -19.66 -6.98 -7.28
N ILE A 396 -18.37 -7.30 -7.21
CA ILE A 396 -17.89 -8.68 -7.19
C ILE A 396 -18.16 -9.32 -5.83
N PHE A 397 -17.63 -8.76 -4.75
CA PHE A 397 -17.63 -9.45 -3.45
C PHE A 397 -18.92 -9.27 -2.67
N ARG A 398 -19.70 -8.20 -2.91
CA ARG A 398 -20.95 -8.00 -2.17
C ARG A 398 -22.14 -8.40 -3.02
N ARG A 399 -22.29 -7.86 -4.24
CA ARG A 399 -23.46 -8.18 -5.07
C ARG A 399 -23.38 -9.59 -5.68
N LEU A 400 -22.33 -9.90 -6.44
CA LEU A 400 -22.19 -11.23 -7.06
C LEU A 400 -21.96 -12.30 -6.00
N GLY A 401 -21.05 -12.05 -5.04
CA GLY A 401 -20.80 -12.94 -3.91
C GLY A 401 -22.09 -13.32 -3.19
N ASN A 402 -22.92 -12.34 -2.82
CA ASN A 402 -24.23 -12.63 -2.23
C ASN A 402 -25.14 -13.42 -3.17
N PHE A 403 -25.23 -13.08 -4.45
CA PHE A 403 -26.10 -13.76 -5.39
C PHE A 403 -25.73 -15.23 -5.59
N VAL A 404 -24.44 -15.53 -5.82
CA VAL A 404 -23.95 -16.87 -6.10
C VAL A 404 -23.88 -17.69 -4.81
N LEU A 405 -23.18 -17.20 -3.78
CA LEU A 405 -22.92 -17.98 -2.58
C LEU A 405 -24.17 -18.15 -1.72
N ASN A 406 -25.08 -17.19 -1.67
CA ASN A 406 -26.33 -17.39 -0.93
C ASN A 406 -27.23 -18.43 -1.60
N ARG A 407 -27.17 -18.59 -2.93
CA ARG A 407 -27.88 -19.68 -3.65
C ARG A 407 -27.24 -21.04 -3.39
N LEU A 408 -25.92 -21.10 -3.37
CA LEU A 408 -25.17 -22.35 -3.15
C LEU A 408 -25.25 -22.81 -1.70
N LEU A 409 -24.95 -21.92 -0.75
CA LEU A 409 -24.79 -22.22 0.67
C LEU A 409 -26.09 -22.06 1.46
N LYS A 410 -27.11 -21.41 0.89
CA LYS A 410 -28.39 -21.09 1.55
C LYS A 410 -28.22 -20.33 2.88
N SER A 411 -27.08 -19.65 3.06
CA SER A 411 -26.71 -18.91 4.25
C SER A 411 -26.00 -17.62 3.87
N TRP A 412 -26.60 -16.50 4.25
CA TRP A 412 -26.02 -15.17 4.00
C TRP A 412 -24.76 -14.93 4.84
N ILE A 413 -24.64 -15.57 6.02
CA ILE A 413 -23.45 -15.47 6.89
C ILE A 413 -22.29 -16.19 6.21
N ALA A 414 -22.54 -17.41 5.71
CA ALA A 414 -21.53 -18.17 4.99
C ALA A 414 -21.12 -17.45 3.70
N ALA A 415 -22.07 -16.85 2.97
CA ALA A 415 -21.78 -16.01 1.81
C ALA A 415 -20.91 -14.79 2.18
N ALA A 416 -21.23 -14.12 3.29
CA ALA A 416 -20.46 -12.97 3.77
C ALA A 416 -19.02 -13.34 4.12
N ILE A 417 -18.83 -14.40 4.92
CA ILE A 417 -17.49 -14.85 5.34
C ILE A 417 -16.69 -15.32 4.12
N LEU A 418 -17.24 -16.22 3.31
CA LEU A 418 -16.50 -16.79 2.19
C LEU A 418 -16.14 -15.73 1.15
N SER A 419 -17.06 -14.82 0.82
CA SER A 419 -16.75 -13.75 -0.11
C SER A 419 -15.72 -12.75 0.44
N SER A 420 -15.72 -12.53 1.75
CA SER A 420 -14.75 -11.66 2.42
C SER A 420 -13.36 -12.29 2.50
N LEU A 421 -13.29 -13.61 2.71
CA LEU A 421 -12.03 -14.34 2.67
C LEU A 421 -11.40 -14.26 1.28
N VAL A 422 -12.18 -14.47 0.22
CA VAL A 422 -11.68 -14.32 -1.17
C VAL A 422 -11.22 -12.89 -1.44
N TRP A 423 -11.97 -11.89 -0.98
CA TRP A 423 -11.56 -10.49 -1.08
C TRP A 423 -10.23 -10.22 -0.35
N SER A 424 -10.07 -10.72 0.88
CA SER A 424 -8.85 -10.56 1.69
C SER A 424 -7.63 -11.21 1.06
N MET A 425 -7.79 -12.36 0.40
CA MET A 425 -6.69 -13.02 -0.32
C MET A 425 -6.14 -12.17 -1.47
N GLY A 426 -6.98 -11.35 -2.10
CA GLY A 426 -6.54 -10.38 -3.11
C GLY A 426 -5.61 -9.28 -2.57
N HIS A 427 -5.54 -9.13 -1.25
CA HIS A 427 -4.76 -8.09 -0.56
C HIS A 427 -3.49 -8.63 0.11
N LEU A 428 -3.14 -9.91 -0.13
CA LEU A 428 -1.89 -10.51 0.36
C LEU A 428 -0.64 -9.95 -0.31
N THR A 429 -0.80 -9.08 -1.30
CA THR A 429 0.30 -8.38 -1.97
C THR A 429 0.73 -7.11 -1.22
N TYR A 430 -0.01 -6.70 -0.20
CA TYR A 430 0.35 -5.54 0.63
C TYR A 430 1.47 -5.89 1.59
N ASP A 431 2.24 -4.87 1.97
CA ASP A 431 3.31 -5.03 2.95
C ASP A 431 2.73 -5.19 4.34
N VAL A 432 2.54 -6.43 4.76
CA VAL A 432 1.95 -6.77 6.04
C VAL A 432 2.78 -7.86 6.69
N SER A 433 3.17 -7.65 7.94
CA SER A 433 3.78 -8.68 8.77
C SER A 433 3.00 -8.86 10.08
N PRO A 434 2.59 -10.09 10.40
CA PRO A 434 2.65 -11.28 9.55
C PRO A 434 1.66 -11.19 8.38
N TRP A 435 1.98 -11.82 7.24
CA TRP A 435 1.16 -11.75 6.02
C TRP A 435 -0.31 -12.14 6.23
N TYR A 436 -0.59 -13.06 7.15
CA TYR A 436 -1.94 -13.54 7.44
C TYR A 436 -2.81 -12.52 8.18
N TYR A 437 -2.23 -11.45 8.74
CA TYR A 437 -3.01 -10.39 9.40
C TYR A 437 -4.07 -9.81 8.46
N ARG A 438 -3.77 -9.68 7.16
CA ARG A 438 -4.74 -9.15 6.20
C ARG A 438 -5.97 -10.05 6.03
N ILE A 439 -5.83 -11.37 6.21
CA ILE A 439 -6.95 -12.32 6.21
C ILE A 439 -7.80 -12.13 7.48
N LEU A 440 -7.17 -11.94 8.64
CA LEU A 440 -7.87 -11.69 9.89
C LEU A 440 -8.65 -10.37 9.82
N GLU A 441 -7.98 -9.29 9.42
CA GLU A 441 -8.55 -7.95 9.31
C GLU A 441 -9.65 -7.89 8.25
N LEU A 442 -9.31 -8.15 6.98
CA LEU A 442 -10.26 -7.99 5.87
C LEU A 442 -11.22 -9.16 5.74
N GLY A 443 -10.75 -10.39 5.97
CA GLY A 443 -11.54 -11.59 5.75
C GLY A 443 -12.54 -11.90 6.86
N LEU A 444 -12.16 -11.66 8.13
CA LEU A 444 -12.98 -12.02 9.28
C LEU A 444 -13.69 -10.83 9.94
N VAL A 445 -13.22 -9.59 9.73
CA VAL A 445 -13.79 -8.40 10.37
C VAL A 445 -14.36 -7.40 9.36
N ILE A 446 -13.51 -6.76 8.56
CA ILE A 446 -13.91 -5.64 7.69
C ILE A 446 -14.84 -6.11 6.56
N GLY A 447 -14.53 -7.21 5.88
CA GLY A 447 -15.34 -7.75 4.80
C GLY A 447 -16.75 -8.16 5.27
N PRO A 448 -16.90 -8.95 6.35
CA PRO A 448 -18.21 -9.28 6.89
C PRO A 448 -18.98 -8.05 7.38
N LEU A 449 -18.29 -7.06 7.98
CA LEU A 449 -18.88 -5.77 8.33
C LEU A 449 -19.41 -5.03 7.10
N PHE A 450 -18.63 -4.96 6.03
CA PHE A 450 -19.05 -4.42 4.73
C PHE A 450 -20.28 -5.14 4.19
N PHE A 451 -20.31 -6.46 4.27
CA PHE A 451 -21.43 -7.27 3.79
C PHE A 451 -22.70 -7.00 4.62
N TRP A 452 -22.56 -6.85 5.94
CA TRP A 452 -23.66 -6.46 6.82
C TRP A 452 -24.18 -5.05 6.46
N LEU A 453 -23.29 -4.09 6.24
CA LEU A 453 -23.63 -2.73 5.81
C LEU A 453 -24.32 -2.73 4.44
N TYR A 454 -23.84 -3.55 3.49
CA TYR A 454 -24.44 -3.76 2.18
C TYR A 454 -25.88 -4.25 2.28
N ARG A 455 -26.15 -5.27 3.10
CA ARG A 455 -27.51 -5.79 3.29
C ARG A 455 -28.41 -4.78 3.99
N ARG A 456 -27.85 -3.94 4.86
CA ARG A 456 -28.60 -2.98 5.66
C ARG A 456 -28.93 -1.69 4.93
N TYR A 457 -27.98 -1.16 4.17
CA TYR A 457 -28.04 0.17 3.58
C TYR A 457 -28.04 0.15 2.06
N GLY A 458 -27.63 -0.95 1.43
CA GLY A 458 -27.63 -1.13 -0.01
C GLY A 458 -26.26 -0.99 -0.66
N LEU A 459 -26.18 -1.37 -1.93
CA LEU A 459 -24.93 -1.36 -2.70
C LEU A 459 -24.34 0.04 -2.88
N GLY A 460 -25.19 1.05 -3.11
CA GLY A 460 -24.73 2.42 -3.30
C GLY A 460 -24.03 2.96 -2.04
N ALA A 461 -24.58 2.66 -0.86
CA ALA A 461 -23.98 3.05 0.40
C ALA A 461 -22.58 2.45 0.60
N VAL A 462 -22.39 1.16 0.33
CA VAL A 462 -21.06 0.54 0.47
C VAL A 462 -20.08 1.00 -0.61
N ILE A 463 -20.51 1.21 -1.86
CA ILE A 463 -19.66 1.79 -2.91
C ILE A 463 -19.21 3.20 -2.50
N THR A 464 -20.12 4.06 -2.06
CA THR A 464 -19.79 5.42 -1.63
C THR A 464 -18.85 5.40 -0.41
N GLY A 465 -19.14 4.57 0.60
CA GLY A 465 -18.30 4.48 1.79
C GLY A 465 -16.89 3.95 1.50
N HIS A 466 -16.79 2.93 0.64
CA HIS A 466 -15.51 2.38 0.18
C HIS A 466 -14.73 3.42 -0.63
N PHE A 467 -15.38 4.09 -1.58
CA PHE A 467 -14.77 5.17 -2.36
C PHE A 467 -14.17 6.26 -1.45
N LEU A 468 -14.95 6.75 -0.48
CA LEU A 468 -14.51 7.77 0.46
C LEU A 468 -13.33 7.27 1.32
N TYR A 469 -13.35 6.01 1.76
CA TYR A 469 -12.25 5.40 2.50
C TYR A 469 -10.95 5.37 1.69
N ASN A 470 -11.00 4.87 0.46
CA ASN A 470 -9.83 4.79 -0.42
C ASN A 470 -9.32 6.18 -0.80
N CYS A 471 -10.21 7.13 -1.10
CA CYS A 471 -9.82 8.52 -1.33
C CYS A 471 -9.14 9.11 -0.11
N PHE A 472 -9.67 8.89 1.10
CA PHE A 472 -9.06 9.42 2.31
C PHE A 472 -7.63 8.90 2.48
N LEU A 473 -7.42 7.59 2.41
CA LEU A 473 -6.09 6.99 2.57
C LEU A 473 -5.09 7.47 1.50
N ALA A 474 -5.50 7.47 0.23
CA ALA A 474 -4.64 7.90 -0.87
C ALA A 474 -4.25 9.39 -0.74
N ASN A 475 -5.17 10.23 -0.23
CA ASN A 475 -4.91 11.66 -0.08
C ASN A 475 -4.15 12.01 1.19
N VAL A 476 -4.24 11.20 2.26
CA VAL A 476 -3.32 11.31 3.40
C VAL A 476 -1.88 11.05 2.93
N ALA A 477 -1.65 10.03 2.11
CA ALA A 477 -0.34 9.76 1.54
C ALA A 477 0.14 10.91 0.62
N LEU A 478 -0.72 11.42 -0.26
CA LEU A 478 -0.41 12.57 -1.13
C LEU A 478 -0.06 13.83 -0.33
N ALA A 479 -0.80 14.11 0.74
CA ALA A 479 -0.55 15.23 1.63
C ALA A 479 0.76 15.08 2.42
N GLY A 480 1.03 13.88 2.95
CA GLY A 480 2.27 13.60 3.69
C GLY A 480 3.51 13.68 2.81
N ALA A 481 3.48 13.06 1.62
CA ALA A 481 4.63 12.98 0.74
C ALA A 481 4.93 14.29 -0.02
N PHE A 482 3.91 15.09 -0.36
CA PHE A 482 4.07 16.24 -1.26
C PHE A 482 3.46 17.55 -0.74
N GLY A 483 2.86 17.56 0.45
CA GLY A 483 2.14 18.72 0.97
C GLY A 483 0.91 19.11 0.13
N ASN A 484 0.39 18.19 -0.69
CA ASN A 484 -0.70 18.45 -1.61
C ASN A 484 -2.03 17.92 -1.05
N TYR A 485 -2.93 18.85 -0.72
CA TYR A 485 -4.23 18.56 -0.11
C TYR A 485 -5.40 18.58 -1.12
N TRP A 486 -5.14 18.88 -2.40
CA TRP A 486 -6.21 19.08 -3.38
C TRP A 486 -7.06 17.85 -3.63
N GLY A 487 -6.51 16.64 -3.51
CA GLY A 487 -7.28 15.44 -3.75
C GLY A 487 -8.31 15.13 -2.63
N PHE A 488 -8.27 15.80 -1.47
CA PHE A 488 -9.37 15.73 -0.51
C PHE A 488 -10.70 16.27 -1.08
N LEU A 489 -10.68 17.03 -2.18
CA LEU A 489 -11.90 17.44 -2.89
C LEU A 489 -12.74 16.24 -3.38
N TRP A 490 -12.14 15.07 -3.61
CA TRP A 490 -12.88 13.85 -3.97
C TRP A 490 -13.85 13.41 -2.88
N LEU A 491 -13.56 13.72 -1.61
CA LEU A 491 -14.47 13.41 -0.51
C LEU A 491 -15.79 14.17 -0.63
N LEU A 492 -15.80 15.32 -1.31
CA LEU A 492 -17.01 16.13 -1.52
C LEU A 492 -17.81 15.69 -2.73
N LEU A 493 -17.19 15.00 -3.70
CA LEU A 493 -17.79 14.72 -5.01
C LEU A 493 -19.14 13.99 -4.94
N PRO A 494 -19.32 12.92 -4.13
CA PRO A 494 -20.63 12.26 -4.03
C PRO A 494 -21.73 13.22 -3.55
N GLY A 495 -21.37 14.16 -2.66
CA GLY A 495 -22.29 15.20 -2.18
C GLY A 495 -22.59 16.26 -3.24
N LEU A 496 -21.57 16.70 -3.99
CA LEU A 496 -21.69 17.72 -5.03
C LEU A 496 -22.51 17.27 -6.23
N VAL A 497 -22.23 16.08 -6.78
CA VAL A 497 -23.00 15.49 -7.89
C VAL A 497 -24.49 15.44 -7.56
N PHE A 498 -24.82 15.16 -6.30
CA PHE A 498 -26.20 15.15 -5.85
C PHE A 498 -26.79 16.55 -5.62
N ALA A 499 -26.03 17.48 -5.03
CA ALA A 499 -26.49 18.85 -4.81
C ALA A 499 -26.83 19.58 -6.13
N LEU A 500 -26.09 19.28 -7.20
CA LEU A 500 -26.35 19.80 -8.55
C LEU A 500 -27.65 19.25 -9.14
N ASN A 501 -27.92 17.94 -8.99
CA ASN A 501 -29.15 17.32 -9.49
C ASN A 501 -30.43 17.90 -8.84
N LYS A 502 -30.37 18.25 -7.54
CA LYS A 502 -31.50 18.89 -6.84
C LYS A 502 -31.86 20.28 -7.36
N LYS A 503 -30.91 21.00 -8.00
CA LYS A 503 -31.14 22.32 -8.61
C LYS A 503 -31.68 22.25 -10.04
N GLY A 504 -32.03 21.06 -10.55
CA GLY A 504 -32.55 20.91 -11.91
C GLY A 504 -31.48 20.85 -12.99
N LEU A 505 -30.19 20.85 -12.63
CA LEU A 505 -29.11 20.48 -13.53
C LEU A 505 -29.15 18.97 -13.74
N ARG A 506 -29.82 18.53 -14.80
CA ARG A 506 -29.73 17.15 -15.28
C ARG A 506 -28.36 16.98 -15.94
N ILE A 507 -27.46 16.26 -15.27
CA ILE A 507 -26.18 15.80 -15.83
C ILE A 507 -26.45 14.62 -16.76
#